data_AF-A0A7C9K0X5-F1
#
_entry.id   AF-A0A7C9K0X5-F1
#
_cell.length_a   1.000
_cell.length_b   1.000
_cell.length_c   1.000
_cell.angle_alpha   90.00
_cell.angle_beta   90.00
_cell.angle_gamma   90.00
#
_symmetry.space_group_name_H-M   'P 1'
#
loop_
_entity.id
_entity.type
_entity.pdbx_description
1 polymer ?
#
loop_
_entity_poly.entity_id
_entity_poly.type
_entity_poly.pdbx_seq_one_letter_code
_entity_poly.pdbx_strand_id
1 'polypeptide(L)'
;MFRNAKVQVDEIPAEDPNELLESLEQATVELVAIIKRINTTNSQIRFDENRYLSDSLSDRENLANKVELYRELAKQATVTQDRYKKLEIKFKPAVDVRQIQKKGDLYAKLYRELDMKIQSINWTEELL
;
A
#
# COMPACT_ATOMS: atom_id res chain seq x y z
N MET A 1 22.82 -0.14 13.07
CA MET A 1 23.60 1.11 12.91
C MET A 1 23.41 2.14 14.03
N PHE A 2 22.27 2.84 14.15
CA PHE A 2 22.15 3.98 15.09
C PHE A 2 22.45 3.65 16.56
N ARG A 3 22.19 2.42 17.00
CA ARG A 3 22.50 1.94 18.34
C ARG A 3 24.02 1.83 18.65
N ASN A 4 24.84 1.68 17.61
CA ASN A 4 26.31 1.59 17.70
C ASN A 4 27.00 2.91 17.32
N ALA A 5 26.24 3.96 17.00
CA ALA A 5 26.78 5.24 16.52
C ALA A 5 27.49 6.07 17.61
N LYS A 6 27.27 5.73 18.88
CA LYS A 6 27.93 6.32 20.05
C LYS A 6 28.16 5.22 21.08
N VAL A 7 29.33 5.21 21.68
CA VAL A 7 29.68 4.34 22.80
C VAL A 7 30.35 5.16 23.90
N GLN A 8 30.36 4.66 25.13
CA GLN A 8 31.15 5.27 26.20
C GLN A 8 32.65 5.11 25.88
N VAL A 9 33.49 5.98 26.43
CA VAL A 9 34.95 6.03 26.13
C VAL A 9 35.64 4.69 26.36
N ASP A 10 35.16 3.90 27.33
CA ASP A 10 35.74 2.61 27.72
C ASP A 10 34.97 1.39 27.16
N GLU A 11 33.98 1.62 26.29
CA GLU A 11 33.15 0.56 25.69
C GLU A 11 33.44 0.37 24.20
N ILE A 12 33.41 -0.87 23.75
CA ILE A 12 33.50 -1.23 22.33
C ILE A 12 32.07 -1.38 21.80
N PRO A 13 31.76 -0.83 20.60
CA PRO A 13 30.46 -1.05 19.98
C PRO A 13 30.17 -2.55 19.80
N ALA A 14 28.91 -2.95 19.91
CA ALA A 14 28.52 -4.35 19.75
C ALA A 14 28.77 -4.88 18.31
N GLU A 15 28.77 -3.97 17.33
CA GLU A 15 29.08 -4.21 15.92
C GLU A 15 29.83 -2.98 15.39
N ASP A 16 30.77 -3.16 14.46
CA ASP A 16 31.53 -2.05 13.88
C ASP A 16 30.61 -1.11 13.08
N PRO A 17 30.47 0.17 13.48
CA PRO A 17 29.63 1.13 12.77
C PRO A 17 30.03 1.34 11.30
N ASN A 18 31.31 1.18 10.96
CA ASN A 18 31.80 1.33 9.59
C ASN A 18 31.42 0.13 8.72
N GLU A 19 31.57 -1.10 9.22
CA GLU A 19 31.10 -2.30 8.51
C GLU A 19 29.57 -2.26 8.30
N LEU A 20 28.84 -1.75 9.29
CA LEU A 20 27.39 -1.55 9.20
C LEU A 20 27.02 -0.48 8.17
N LEU A 21 27.80 0.59 8.07
CA LEU A 21 27.59 1.64 7.08
C LEU A 21 27.84 1.10 5.67
N GLU A 22 28.95 0.39 5.46
CA GLU A 22 29.30 -0.22 4.18
C GLU A 22 28.23 -1.23 3.74
N SER A 23 27.77 -2.08 4.67
CA SER A 23 26.68 -3.03 4.42
C SER A 23 25.38 -2.32 4.02
N LEU A 24 25.07 -1.19 4.65
CA LEU A 24 23.89 -0.38 4.32
C LEU A 24 24.01 0.26 2.93
N GLU A 25 25.18 0.81 2.59
CA GLU A 25 25.44 1.40 1.28
C GLU A 25 25.32 0.34 0.18
N GLN A 26 25.93 -0.83 0.37
CA GLN A 26 25.81 -1.94 -0.57
C GLN A 26 24.35 -2.39 -0.75
N ALA A 27 23.62 -2.61 0.35
CA ALA A 27 22.21 -2.99 0.29
C ALA A 27 21.36 -1.91 -0.43
N THR A 28 21.69 -0.64 -0.26
CA THR A 28 21.01 0.47 -0.95
C THR A 28 21.27 0.45 -2.46
N VAL A 29 22.51 0.19 -2.87
CA VAL A 29 22.86 0.04 -4.30
C VAL A 29 22.10 -1.13 -4.92
N GLU A 30 22.08 -2.28 -4.26
CA GLU A 30 21.36 -3.47 -4.72
C GLU A 30 19.86 -3.21 -4.82
N LEU A 31 19.26 -2.57 -3.82
CA LEU A 31 17.85 -2.18 -3.82
C LEU A 31 17.51 -1.28 -5.02
N VAL A 32 18.31 -0.24 -5.26
CA VAL A 32 18.10 0.69 -6.38
C VAL A 32 18.23 -0.04 -7.72
N ALA A 33 19.16 -0.98 -7.86
CA ALA A 33 19.31 -1.79 -9.06
C ALA A 33 18.05 -2.65 -9.31
N ILE A 34 17.54 -3.32 -8.28
CA ILE A 34 16.32 -4.12 -8.36
C ILE A 34 15.11 -3.26 -8.72
N ILE A 35 14.92 -2.10 -8.09
CA ILE A 35 13.82 -1.17 -8.40
C ILE A 35 13.85 -0.76 -9.87
N LYS A 36 15.01 -0.41 -10.41
CA LYS A 36 15.16 -0.02 -11.83
C LYS A 36 14.78 -1.16 -12.77
N ARG A 37 15.21 -2.39 -12.45
CA ARG A 37 14.86 -3.60 -13.22
C ARG A 37 13.36 -3.85 -13.19
N ILE A 38 12.74 -3.82 -12.01
CA ILE A 38 11.29 -3.98 -11.83
C ILE A 38 10.53 -2.95 -12.66
N ASN A 39 10.90 -1.67 -12.57
CA ASN A 39 10.22 -0.60 -13.31
C ASN A 39 10.35 -0.79 -14.83
N THR A 40 11.54 -1.18 -15.30
CA THR A 40 11.79 -1.46 -16.71
C THR A 40 10.91 -2.62 -17.19
N THR A 41 10.93 -3.73 -16.47
CA THR A 41 10.14 -4.93 -16.77
C THR A 41 8.65 -4.64 -16.77
N ASN A 42 8.13 -3.94 -15.75
CA ASN A 42 6.71 -3.56 -15.67
C ASN A 42 6.25 -2.66 -16.83
N SER A 43 7.15 -1.81 -17.35
CA SER A 43 6.85 -0.93 -18.49
C SER A 43 6.82 -1.65 -19.84
N GLN A 44 7.34 -2.89 -19.91
CA GLN A 44 7.47 -3.66 -21.14
C GLN A 44 6.48 -4.83 -21.21
N ILE A 45 6.09 -5.39 -20.06
CA ILE A 45 5.10 -6.48 -20.01
C ILE A 45 3.71 -5.95 -20.36
N ARG A 46 3.05 -6.62 -21.31
CA ARG A 46 1.64 -6.37 -21.65
C ARG A 46 0.72 -7.05 -20.63
N PHE A 47 -0.19 -6.28 -20.04
CA PHE A 47 -1.22 -6.82 -19.15
C PHE A 47 -2.45 -7.30 -19.93
N ASP A 48 -2.81 -6.57 -20.99
CA ASP A 48 -3.82 -6.91 -21.98
C ASP A 48 -3.52 -6.20 -23.31
N GLU A 49 -4.43 -6.26 -24.28
CA GLU A 49 -4.26 -5.64 -25.61
C GLU A 49 -4.01 -4.12 -25.54
N ASN A 50 -4.50 -3.44 -24.50
CA ASN A 50 -4.53 -1.98 -24.44
C ASN A 50 -3.60 -1.39 -23.37
N ARG A 51 -3.09 -2.18 -22.42
CA ARG A 51 -2.34 -1.68 -21.26
C ARG A 51 -1.08 -2.47 -20.95
N TYR A 52 -0.10 -1.76 -20.40
CA TYR A 52 1.07 -2.37 -19.78
C TYR A 52 0.80 -2.75 -18.32
N LEU A 53 1.69 -3.56 -17.75
CA LEU A 53 1.63 -3.92 -16.34
C LEU A 53 1.74 -2.68 -15.44
N SER A 54 2.57 -1.70 -15.81
CA SER A 54 2.68 -0.41 -15.12
C SER A 54 1.34 0.33 -15.00
N ASP A 55 0.56 0.40 -16.09
CA ASP A 55 -0.75 1.07 -16.08
C ASP A 55 -1.73 0.34 -15.15
N SER A 56 -1.69 -0.98 -15.20
CA SER A 56 -2.55 -1.86 -14.40
C SER A 56 -2.22 -1.78 -12.90
N LEU A 57 -0.96 -1.55 -12.55
CA LEU A 57 -0.54 -1.28 -11.17
C LEU A 57 -1.13 0.04 -10.65
N SER A 58 -1.12 1.10 -11.47
CA SER A 58 -1.76 2.37 -11.11
C SER A 58 -3.27 2.24 -10.95
N ASP A 59 -3.93 1.46 -11.81
CA ASP A 59 -5.36 1.17 -11.68
C ASP A 59 -5.67 0.40 -10.38
N ARG A 60 -4.81 -0.56 -10.02
CA ARG A 60 -4.93 -1.30 -8.76
C ARG A 60 -4.78 -0.39 -7.54
N GLU A 61 -3.81 0.52 -7.53
CA GLU A 61 -3.62 1.50 -6.46
C GLU A 61 -4.84 2.42 -6.33
N ASN A 62 -5.39 2.87 -7.46
CA ASN A 62 -6.60 3.68 -7.46
C ASN A 62 -7.80 2.92 -6.85
N LEU A 63 -7.95 1.63 -7.17
CA LEU A 63 -8.98 0.78 -6.58
C LEU A 63 -8.76 0.58 -5.08
N ALA A 64 -7.53 0.37 -4.63
CA ALA A 64 -7.21 0.26 -3.21
C ALA A 64 -7.63 1.52 -2.43
N ASN A 65 -7.26 2.69 -2.95
CA ASN A 65 -7.64 3.99 -2.37
C ASN A 65 -9.16 4.18 -2.35
N LYS A 66 -9.87 3.77 -3.41
CA LYS A 66 -11.35 3.82 -3.44
C LYS A 66 -11.97 2.88 -2.41
N VAL A 67 -11.43 1.68 -2.21
CA VAL A 67 -11.93 0.75 -1.19
C VAL A 67 -11.80 1.37 0.19
N GLU A 68 -10.64 1.92 0.52
CA GLU A 68 -10.40 2.58 1.81
C GLU A 68 -11.33 3.78 2.01
N LEU A 69 -11.40 4.68 1.03
CA LEU A 69 -12.24 5.87 1.08
C LEU A 69 -13.72 5.54 1.31
N TYR A 70 -14.27 4.58 0.57
CA TYR A 70 -15.69 4.22 0.68
C TYR A 70 -16.00 3.49 2.00
N ARG A 71 -15.06 2.69 2.50
CA ARG A 71 -15.19 2.06 3.83
C ARG A 71 -15.19 3.11 4.93
N GLU A 72 -14.26 4.06 4.88
CA GLU A 72 -14.18 5.12 5.88
C GLU A 72 -15.40 6.03 5.80
N LEU A 73 -15.86 6.41 4.60
CA LEU A 73 -17.08 7.19 4.43
C LEU A 73 -18.32 6.47 4.99
N ALA A 74 -18.47 5.16 4.73
CA ALA A 74 -19.58 4.38 5.28
C ALA A 74 -19.52 4.32 6.82
N LYS A 75 -18.32 4.16 7.37
CA LYS A 75 -18.09 4.14 8.83
C LYS A 75 -18.47 5.47 9.47
N GLN A 76 -18.00 6.59 8.93
CA GLN A 76 -18.29 7.93 9.44
C GLN A 76 -19.75 8.34 9.25
N ALA A 77 -20.37 7.92 8.16
CA ALA A 77 -21.79 8.18 7.90
C ALA A 77 -22.72 7.28 8.73
N THR A 78 -22.22 6.19 9.32
CA THR A 78 -22.99 5.35 10.24
C THR A 78 -23.09 6.06 11.58
N VAL A 79 -24.30 6.53 11.92
CA VAL A 79 -24.54 7.21 13.19
C VAL A 79 -24.62 6.19 14.32
N THR A 80 -23.53 5.98 15.04
CA THR A 80 -23.49 5.22 16.30
C THR A 80 -23.67 6.20 17.46
N GLN A 81 -24.92 6.51 17.83
CA GLN A 81 -25.20 7.25 19.07
C GLN A 81 -25.54 6.27 20.19
N ASP A 82 -24.61 6.03 21.12
CA ASP A 82 -24.94 5.52 22.46
C ASP A 82 -25.55 6.67 23.26
N ARG A 83 -26.86 6.62 23.50
CA ARG A 83 -27.60 7.72 24.13
C ARG A 83 -27.76 7.51 25.63
N TYR A 84 -27.54 8.59 26.39
CA TYR A 84 -27.91 8.67 27.81
C TYR A 84 -29.02 9.70 28.11
N LYS A 85 -29.30 10.73 27.26
CA LYS A 85 -30.33 11.77 27.55
C LYS A 85 -31.14 12.26 26.34
N LYS A 86 -32.40 12.65 26.60
CA LYS A 86 -33.42 13.09 25.61
C LYS A 86 -33.13 14.44 24.91
N LEU A 87 -32.16 15.23 25.37
CA LEU A 87 -31.89 16.60 24.90
C LEU A 87 -30.75 16.71 23.87
N GLU A 88 -30.15 15.61 23.43
CA GLU A 88 -29.04 15.65 22.45
C GLU A 88 -29.52 15.93 21.02
N ILE A 89 -28.72 16.72 20.28
CA ILE A 89 -28.95 17.08 18.88
C ILE A 89 -28.85 15.82 18.00
N LYS A 90 -29.83 15.66 17.10
CA LYS A 90 -29.91 14.51 16.18
C LYS A 90 -28.99 14.71 14.99
N PHE A 91 -28.06 13.78 14.76
CA PHE A 91 -27.31 13.68 13.52
C PHE A 91 -27.97 12.65 12.60
N LYS A 92 -28.03 12.95 11.31
CA LYS A 92 -28.48 12.02 10.26
C LYS A 92 -27.35 11.85 9.24
N PRO A 93 -27.18 10.66 8.65
CA PRO A 93 -26.26 10.47 7.55
C PRO A 93 -26.59 11.44 6.41
N ALA A 94 -25.58 12.13 5.88
CA ALA A 94 -25.72 13.00 4.71
C ALA A 94 -25.68 12.21 3.39
N VAL A 95 -25.35 10.92 3.46
CA VAL A 95 -25.21 10.00 2.31
C VAL A 95 -25.99 8.70 2.58
N ASP A 96 -26.39 8.03 1.52
CA ASP A 96 -26.96 6.68 1.62
C ASP A 96 -25.84 5.67 1.93
N VAL A 97 -25.71 5.33 3.22
CA VAL A 97 -24.70 4.41 3.74
C VAL A 97 -24.74 3.05 3.02
N ARG A 98 -25.94 2.55 2.69
CA ARG A 98 -26.10 1.25 2.01
C ARG A 98 -25.54 1.31 0.60
N GLN A 99 -25.76 2.40 -0.12
CA GLN A 99 -25.18 2.59 -1.46
C GLN A 99 -23.66 2.76 -1.40
N ILE A 100 -23.13 3.50 -0.41
CA ILE A 100 -21.68 3.66 -0.23
C ILE A 100 -21.02 2.31 0.06
N GLN A 101 -21.59 1.50 0.96
CA GLN A 101 -21.10 0.15 1.23
C GLN A 101 -21.08 -0.73 -0.02
N LYS A 102 -22.18 -0.76 -0.79
CA LYS A 102 -22.24 -1.52 -2.05
C LYS A 102 -21.17 -1.09 -3.05
N LYS A 103 -20.89 0.21 -3.17
CA LYS A 103 -19.81 0.71 -4.02
C LYS A 103 -18.43 0.28 -3.51
N GLY A 104 -18.20 0.36 -2.20
CA GLY A 104 -16.98 -0.14 -1.56
C GLY A 104 -16.75 -1.63 -1.83
N ASP A 105 -17.80 -2.45 -1.70
CA ASP A 105 -17.75 -3.89 -1.98
C ASP A 105 -17.44 -4.19 -3.45
N LEU A 106 -18.03 -3.41 -4.37
CA LEU A 106 -17.73 -3.51 -5.80
C LEU A 106 -16.26 -3.20 -6.09
N TYR A 107 -15.73 -2.08 -5.56
CA TYR A 107 -14.31 -1.75 -5.74
C TYR A 107 -13.39 -2.80 -5.12
N ALA A 108 -13.77 -3.39 -3.98
CA ALA A 108 -12.99 -4.45 -3.34
C ALA A 108 -12.99 -5.76 -4.15
N LYS A 109 -14.07 -6.04 -4.90
CA LYS A 109 -14.10 -7.14 -5.87
C LYS A 109 -13.16 -6.86 -7.04
N LEU A 110 -13.30 -5.69 -7.69
CA LEU A 110 -12.47 -5.30 -8.82
C LEU A 110 -10.97 -5.27 -8.47
N TYR A 111 -10.63 -4.76 -7.28
CA TYR A 111 -9.27 -4.76 -6.75
C TYR A 111 -8.70 -6.19 -6.70
N ARG A 112 -9.44 -7.15 -6.13
CA ARG A 112 -8.98 -8.53 -6.00
C ARG A 112 -8.81 -9.23 -7.35
N GLU A 113 -9.75 -9.02 -8.27
CA GLU A 113 -9.66 -9.59 -9.62
C GLU A 113 -8.43 -9.06 -10.36
N LEU A 114 -8.19 -7.75 -10.29
CA LEU A 114 -7.03 -7.12 -10.91
C LEU A 114 -5.72 -7.57 -10.25
N ASP A 115 -5.66 -7.58 -8.92
CA ASP A 115 -4.48 -7.99 -8.18
C ASP A 115 -4.13 -9.45 -8.43
N MET A 116 -5.11 -10.37 -8.45
CA MET A 116 -4.87 -11.77 -8.79
C MET A 116 -4.23 -11.94 -10.18
N LYS A 117 -4.71 -11.18 -11.17
CA LYS A 117 -4.13 -11.23 -12.52
C LYS A 117 -2.71 -10.64 -12.55
N ILE A 118 -2.46 -9.53 -11.84
CA ILE A 118 -1.13 -8.95 -11.69
C ILE A 118 -0.16 -9.95 -11.04
N GLN A 119 -0.56 -10.59 -9.95
CA GLN A 119 0.27 -11.59 -9.28
C GLN A 119 0.55 -12.78 -10.19
N SER A 120 -0.43 -13.25 -10.95
CA SER A 120 -0.19 -14.32 -11.94
C SER A 120 0.91 -13.95 -12.93
N ILE A 121 0.90 -12.72 -13.45
CA ILE A 121 1.93 -12.23 -14.39
C ILE A 121 3.29 -12.15 -13.70
N ASN A 122 3.36 -11.66 -12.46
CA ASN A 122 4.60 -11.57 -11.70
C ASN A 122 5.28 -12.95 -11.48
N TRP A 123 4.50 -14.04 -11.50
CA TRP A 123 5.02 -15.40 -11.38
C TRP A 123 5.46 -16.02 -12.71
N THR A 124 4.98 -15.51 -13.85
CA THR A 124 5.26 -16.08 -15.18
C THR A 124 6.29 -15.29 -15.99
N GLU A 125 6.56 -14.04 -15.62
CA GLU A 125 7.49 -13.17 -16.32
C GLU A 125 8.84 -13.09 -15.61
N GLU A 126 9.92 -13.10 -16.38
CA GLU A 126 11.27 -12.97 -15.85
C GLU A 126 11.64 -11.50 -15.62
N LEU A 127 12.40 -11.25 -14.56
CA LEU A 127 12.96 -9.93 -14.29
C LEU A 127 14.15 -9.69 -15.23
N LEU A 128 13.96 -8.79 -16.21
CA LEU A 128 15.03 -8.28 -17.08
C LEU A 128 16.20 -7.70 -16.28
#